data_AF-A0A538CXV7-F1
#
_entry.id   AF-A0A538CXV7-F1
#
_cell.length_a   1.000
_cell.length_b   1.000
_cell.length_c   1.000
_cell.angle_alpha   90.00
_cell.angle_beta   90.00
_cell.angle_gamma   90.00
#
_symmetry.space_group_name_H-M   'P 1'
#
loop_
_entity.id
_entity.type
_entity.pdbx_description
1 polymer ?
#
loop_
_entity_poly.entity_id
_entity_poly.type
_entity_poly.pdbx_seq_one_letter_code
_entity_poly.pdbx_strand_id
1 'polypeptide(L)'
;MSHPSTPAPTTSTPAPATSTPTTSTPAHTTPSTPAAPSIEPVDLGADAASLYDPYTRSTANSDPADAYDGDTTTAWKVTTVGDGQAMQVGLVVDLGKKRSIKQLNLRTGTPGFRIETYAADTAQVPPDILDTRWAHLHNKSAVAKSDTVALASDSHKYRYVLLWFTAPPKKGPTVKINELTILG
;
A
#
# COMPACT_ATOMS: atom_id res chain seq x y z
N MET A 1 -27.27 77.98 19.09
CA MET A 1 -28.34 78.26 18.10
C MET A 1 -27.94 77.58 16.79
N SER A 2 -28.79 76.63 16.37
CA SER A 2 -29.05 76.02 15.06
C SER A 2 -27.98 75.94 13.94
N HIS A 3 -27.69 74.69 13.51
CA HIS A 3 -27.67 74.06 12.16
C HIS A 3 -27.84 74.97 10.90
N PRO A 4 -27.44 74.58 9.65
CA PRO A 4 -27.62 73.21 9.10
C PRO A 4 -26.77 72.71 7.88
N SER A 5 -27.05 71.44 7.54
CA SER A 5 -27.20 70.79 6.21
C SER A 5 -26.04 70.42 5.25
N THR A 6 -26.02 69.11 4.98
CA THR A 6 -25.37 68.27 3.94
C THR A 6 -25.72 68.64 2.50
N PRO A 7 -24.90 68.22 1.50
CA PRO A 7 -25.32 67.12 0.61
C PRO A 7 -24.20 66.12 0.20
N ALA A 8 -24.60 64.91 -0.23
CA ALA A 8 -23.80 63.88 -0.92
C ALA A 8 -24.20 63.86 -2.42
N PRO A 9 -23.86 62.86 -3.28
CA PRO A 9 -22.67 61.99 -3.48
C PRO A 9 -22.14 62.06 -4.96
N THR A 10 -21.12 61.29 -5.35
CA THR A 10 -20.96 60.72 -6.73
C THR A 10 -19.81 59.70 -6.84
N THR A 11 -20.05 58.66 -7.64
CA THR A 11 -19.17 57.55 -8.07
C THR A 11 -18.35 57.92 -9.32
N SER A 12 -17.13 57.36 -9.51
CA SER A 12 -16.43 57.19 -10.81
C SER A 12 -15.14 56.33 -10.70
N THR A 13 -14.83 55.60 -11.77
CA THR A 13 -13.83 54.51 -11.99
C THR A 13 -12.46 55.05 -12.55
N PRO A 14 -11.55 54.29 -13.24
CA PRO A 14 -10.21 53.77 -12.83
C PRO A 14 -8.91 54.38 -13.49
N ALA A 15 -7.73 53.96 -12.96
CA ALA A 15 -6.34 53.76 -13.51
C ALA A 15 -5.54 54.94 -14.17
N PRO A 16 -4.19 55.02 -14.02
CA PRO A 16 -3.23 54.37 -14.95
C PRO A 16 -1.84 53.95 -14.36
N ALA A 17 -0.94 53.44 -15.23
CA ALA A 17 0.24 52.59 -15.00
C ALA A 17 1.65 53.25 -15.02
N THR A 18 2.72 52.42 -14.87
CA THR A 18 4.19 52.56 -15.20
C THR A 18 5.07 53.14 -14.06
N SER A 19 6.28 52.68 -13.64
CA SER A 19 7.49 52.13 -14.33
C SER A 19 8.52 51.48 -13.32
N THR A 20 9.43 50.62 -13.81
CA THR A 20 10.64 49.93 -13.22
C THR A 20 11.85 50.88 -12.91
N PRO A 21 13.05 50.51 -12.31
CA PRO A 21 13.84 49.24 -12.41
C PRO A 21 14.80 48.75 -11.24
N THR A 22 15.30 47.50 -11.40
CA THR A 22 16.61 46.83 -11.07
C THR A 22 17.22 46.68 -9.66
N THR A 23 17.53 45.43 -9.26
CA THR A 23 18.91 44.89 -9.04
C THR A 23 18.88 43.35 -9.00
N SER A 24 19.68 42.68 -9.83
CA SER A 24 19.74 41.22 -9.98
C SER A 24 20.95 40.63 -9.24
N THR A 25 20.69 39.73 -8.29
CA THR A 25 21.69 38.83 -7.68
C THR A 25 21.86 37.60 -8.58
N PRO A 26 23.09 37.11 -8.84
CA PRO A 26 23.28 35.90 -9.64
C PRO A 26 22.86 34.67 -8.82
N ALA A 27 21.86 33.94 -9.31
CA ALA A 27 21.42 32.67 -8.73
C ALA A 27 22.42 31.57 -9.10
N HIS A 28 23.02 30.95 -8.07
CA HIS A 28 23.69 29.66 -8.21
C HIS A 28 22.68 28.62 -8.72
N THR A 29 22.91 28.10 -9.92
CA THR A 29 22.16 26.97 -10.45
C THR A 29 22.65 25.71 -9.74
N THR A 30 21.95 25.28 -8.70
CA THR A 30 22.07 23.90 -8.22
C THR A 30 21.61 22.97 -9.34
N PRO A 31 22.39 21.95 -9.74
CA PRO A 31 21.91 20.93 -10.66
C PRO A 31 20.72 20.22 -10.02
N SER A 32 19.56 20.25 -10.68
CA SER A 32 18.36 19.54 -10.25
C SER A 32 18.66 18.03 -10.26
N THR A 33 18.75 17.43 -9.07
CA THR A 33 18.71 15.97 -8.91
C THR A 33 17.48 15.43 -9.66
N PRO A 34 17.63 14.43 -10.55
CA PRO A 34 16.50 13.79 -11.18
C PRO A 34 15.50 13.31 -10.12
N ALA A 35 14.22 13.63 -10.29
CA ALA A 35 13.16 13.11 -9.43
C ALA A 35 13.21 11.58 -9.46
N ALA A 36 13.30 10.95 -8.29
CA ALA A 36 13.19 9.50 -8.19
C ALA A 36 11.87 9.05 -8.84
N PRO A 37 11.84 7.90 -9.54
CA PRO A 37 10.59 7.37 -10.09
C PRO A 37 9.54 7.25 -8.97
N SER A 38 8.32 7.76 -9.19
CA SER A 38 7.24 7.63 -8.23
C SER A 38 6.78 6.17 -8.17
N ILE A 39 6.66 5.64 -6.96
CA ILE A 39 6.06 4.33 -6.69
C ILE A 39 4.65 4.61 -6.17
N GLU A 40 3.62 4.15 -6.89
CA GLU A 40 2.22 4.51 -6.63
C GLU A 40 1.41 3.31 -6.11
N PRO A 41 0.38 3.53 -5.28
CA PRO A 41 -0.54 2.48 -4.87
C PRO A 41 -1.25 1.84 -6.07
N VAL A 42 -1.32 0.51 -6.07
CA VAL A 42 -2.13 -0.24 -7.02
C VAL A 42 -3.58 -0.22 -6.55
N ASP A 43 -4.46 0.30 -7.39
CA ASP A 43 -5.92 0.23 -7.16
C ASP A 43 -6.42 -1.22 -7.30
N LEU A 44 -7.02 -1.72 -6.21
CA LEU A 44 -7.53 -3.09 -6.08
C LEU A 44 -9.06 -3.07 -6.11
N GLY A 45 -9.66 -3.98 -6.88
CA GLY A 45 -11.11 -4.16 -6.88
C GLY A 45 -11.61 -4.81 -5.57
N ALA A 46 -12.91 -4.72 -5.30
CA ALA A 46 -13.51 -5.22 -4.06
C ALA A 46 -13.25 -6.71 -3.77
N ASP A 47 -13.08 -7.55 -4.81
CA ASP A 47 -12.82 -8.99 -4.69
C ASP A 47 -11.37 -9.37 -5.06
N ALA A 48 -10.43 -8.43 -4.90
CA ALA A 48 -9.04 -8.65 -5.27
C ALA A 48 -8.32 -9.68 -4.40
N ALA A 49 -8.74 -9.94 -3.16
CA ALA A 49 -8.05 -10.90 -2.31
C ALA A 49 -8.87 -12.16 -1.96
N SER A 50 -8.15 -13.24 -1.68
CA SER A 50 -8.74 -14.48 -1.18
C SER A 50 -7.79 -15.24 -0.25
N LEU A 51 -8.35 -16.07 0.64
CA LEU A 51 -7.56 -17.02 1.43
C LEU A 51 -6.89 -18.02 0.49
N TYR A 52 -5.57 -18.15 0.63
CA TYR A 52 -4.77 -19.19 -0.01
C TYR A 52 -4.44 -20.27 1.01
N ASP A 53 -5.13 -21.41 0.95
CA ASP A 53 -4.96 -22.52 1.89
C ASP A 53 -4.90 -23.87 1.18
N PRO A 54 -3.81 -24.16 0.44
CA PRO A 54 -3.69 -25.39 -0.34
C PRO A 54 -3.62 -26.65 0.53
N TYR A 55 -3.30 -26.50 1.82
CA TYR A 55 -3.11 -27.61 2.76
C TYR A 55 -4.21 -27.70 3.81
N THR A 56 -5.31 -26.93 3.69
CA THR A 56 -6.45 -26.93 4.62
C THR A 56 -6.07 -26.73 6.08
N ARG A 57 -5.16 -25.78 6.32
CA ARG A 57 -4.55 -25.47 7.62
C ARG A 57 -5.30 -24.41 8.40
N SER A 58 -6.10 -23.59 7.72
CA SER A 58 -6.93 -22.57 8.34
C SER A 58 -8.07 -23.23 9.13
N THR A 59 -8.22 -22.84 10.39
CA THR A 59 -9.36 -23.22 11.25
C THR A 59 -10.44 -22.14 11.27
N ALA A 60 -10.06 -20.89 10.97
CA ALA A 60 -10.99 -19.77 10.83
C ALA A 60 -10.34 -18.66 9.99
N ASN A 61 -11.14 -17.98 9.18
CA ASN A 61 -10.76 -16.73 8.52
C ASN A 61 -11.91 -15.71 8.55
N SER A 62 -11.60 -14.44 8.27
CA SER A 62 -12.59 -13.40 8.01
C SER A 62 -12.54 -12.94 6.54
N ASP A 63 -13.30 -11.89 6.22
CA ASP A 63 -13.35 -11.32 4.87
C ASP A 63 -11.96 -10.84 4.41
N PRO A 64 -11.41 -11.38 3.29
CA PRO A 64 -10.15 -10.93 2.70
C PRO A 64 -10.14 -9.45 2.28
N ALA A 65 -11.29 -8.84 2.00
CA ALA A 65 -11.39 -7.43 1.62
C ALA A 65 -10.94 -6.48 2.74
N ASP A 66 -11.15 -6.87 4.01
CA ASP A 66 -10.70 -6.13 5.20
C ASP A 66 -9.17 -5.97 5.27
N ALA A 67 -8.41 -6.61 4.37
CA ALA A 67 -6.95 -6.44 4.31
C ALA A 67 -6.53 -5.21 3.48
N TYR A 68 -7.39 -4.62 2.65
CA TYR A 68 -7.01 -3.56 1.70
C TYR A 68 -8.13 -2.53 1.45
N ASP A 69 -9.08 -2.40 2.39
CA ASP A 69 -10.22 -1.48 2.29
C ASP A 69 -9.86 -0.02 2.62
N GLY A 70 -8.62 0.24 3.06
CA GLY A 70 -8.17 1.56 3.49
C GLY A 70 -8.57 1.91 4.93
N ASP A 71 -9.24 1.02 5.66
CA ASP A 71 -9.60 1.18 7.06
C ASP A 71 -8.65 0.39 7.97
N THR A 72 -7.68 1.09 8.54
CA THR A 72 -6.69 0.45 9.45
C THR A 72 -7.27 -0.10 10.77
N THR A 73 -8.57 0.04 11.01
CA THR A 73 -9.29 -0.48 12.18
C THR A 73 -9.99 -1.82 11.90
N THR A 74 -10.32 -2.11 10.64
CA THR A 74 -10.73 -3.44 10.19
C THR A 74 -9.49 -4.32 10.02
N ALA A 75 -9.69 -5.63 9.85
CA ALA A 75 -8.60 -6.54 9.55
C ALA A 75 -9.11 -7.86 9.01
N TRP A 76 -8.47 -8.32 7.93
CA TRP A 76 -8.51 -9.74 7.59
C TRP A 76 -7.78 -10.55 8.65
N LYS A 77 -8.36 -11.69 9.02
CA LYS A 77 -7.86 -12.59 10.06
C LYS A 77 -7.75 -13.98 9.49
N VAL A 78 -6.68 -14.67 9.84
CA VAL A 78 -6.55 -16.11 9.61
C VAL A 78 -5.98 -16.78 10.86
N THR A 79 -6.58 -17.90 11.25
CA THR A 79 -6.16 -18.69 12.41
C THR A 79 -5.85 -20.11 11.95
N THR A 80 -4.79 -20.68 12.49
CA THR A 80 -4.39 -22.08 12.25
C THR A 80 -4.44 -22.87 13.56
N VAL A 81 -4.20 -24.19 13.49
CA VAL A 81 -4.05 -25.01 14.69
C VAL A 81 -2.76 -24.57 15.40
N GLY A 82 -2.87 -24.07 16.63
CA GLY A 82 -1.73 -23.58 17.43
C GLY A 82 -0.90 -24.69 18.06
N ASP A 83 -0.56 -25.72 17.30
CA ASP A 83 0.15 -26.93 17.73
C ASP A 83 1.67 -26.86 17.56
N GLY A 84 2.19 -25.68 17.23
CA GLY A 84 3.61 -25.45 16.97
C GLY A 84 4.04 -25.79 15.54
N GLN A 85 3.13 -26.24 14.68
CA GLN A 85 3.41 -26.41 13.26
C GLN A 85 3.45 -25.06 12.51
N ALA A 86 4.02 -25.08 11.32
CA ALA A 86 3.98 -23.95 10.40
C ALA A 86 2.53 -23.60 10.03
N MET A 87 2.26 -22.31 9.80
CA MET A 87 0.92 -21.86 9.46
C MET A 87 0.49 -22.39 8.08
N GLN A 88 1.36 -22.24 7.08
CA GLN A 88 1.14 -22.74 5.72
C GLN A 88 -0.22 -22.32 5.13
N VAL A 89 -0.54 -21.05 5.30
CA VAL A 89 -1.70 -20.36 4.71
C VAL A 89 -1.24 -19.01 4.19
N GLY A 90 -2.03 -18.36 3.34
CA GLY A 90 -1.68 -17.06 2.79
C GLY A 90 -2.88 -16.20 2.40
N LEU A 91 -2.58 -14.96 2.03
CA LEU A 91 -3.50 -14.04 1.37
C LEU A 91 -3.00 -13.83 -0.05
N VAL A 92 -3.76 -14.27 -1.05
CA VAL A 92 -3.45 -13.99 -2.45
C VAL A 92 -4.25 -12.77 -2.90
N VAL A 93 -3.61 -11.88 -3.65
CA VAL A 93 -4.17 -10.66 -4.23
C VAL A 93 -4.05 -10.72 -5.76
N ASP A 94 -5.17 -10.62 -6.48
CA ASP A 94 -5.25 -10.41 -7.92
C ASP A 94 -5.17 -8.90 -8.23
N LEU A 95 -4.13 -8.49 -8.94
CA LEU A 95 -3.94 -7.10 -9.39
C LEU A 95 -4.85 -6.73 -10.59
N GLY A 96 -5.71 -7.65 -11.01
CA GLY A 96 -6.63 -7.58 -12.15
C GLY A 96 -5.94 -7.72 -13.52
N LYS A 97 -4.68 -7.30 -13.61
CA LYS A 97 -3.81 -7.40 -14.78
C LYS A 97 -2.35 -7.47 -14.35
N LYS A 98 -1.46 -7.84 -15.28
CA LYS A 98 -0.02 -7.85 -15.02
C LYS A 98 0.48 -6.42 -14.74
N ARG A 99 1.07 -6.20 -13.56
CA ARG A 99 1.65 -4.91 -13.13
C ARG A 99 3.03 -5.13 -12.54
N SER A 100 3.89 -4.12 -12.65
CA SER A 100 5.12 -4.08 -11.86
C SER A 100 4.73 -3.91 -10.39
N ILE A 101 5.46 -4.56 -9.50
CA ILE A 101 5.33 -4.36 -8.05
C ILE A 101 6.72 -4.08 -7.49
N LYS A 102 6.80 -3.11 -6.59
CA LYS A 102 8.06 -2.61 -6.05
C LYS A 102 8.08 -2.64 -4.54
N GLN A 103 6.92 -2.55 -3.90
CA GLN A 103 6.83 -2.45 -2.46
C GLN A 103 5.50 -2.98 -1.95
N LEU A 104 5.52 -3.56 -0.75
CA LEU A 104 4.34 -3.79 0.06
C LEU A 104 4.45 -2.93 1.32
N ASN A 105 3.38 -2.21 1.65
CA ASN A 105 3.20 -1.63 2.97
C ASN A 105 2.19 -2.47 3.73
N LEU A 106 2.58 -2.91 4.92
CA LEU A 106 1.79 -3.82 5.74
C LEU A 106 1.51 -3.20 7.10
N ARG A 107 0.26 -3.27 7.53
CA ARG A 107 -0.17 -2.97 8.88
C ARG A 107 -0.80 -4.18 9.53
N THR A 108 -0.43 -4.45 10.78
CA THR A 108 -0.92 -5.62 11.51
C THR A 108 -1.17 -5.34 12.99
N GLY A 109 -2.26 -5.90 13.50
CA GLY A 109 -2.59 -5.94 14.93
C GLY A 109 -1.90 -7.08 15.69
N THR A 110 -1.20 -7.98 14.99
CA THR A 110 -0.54 -9.15 15.58
C THR A 110 0.91 -9.26 15.09
N PRO A 111 1.80 -8.31 15.43
CA PRO A 111 3.17 -8.33 14.93
C PRO A 111 3.96 -9.58 15.38
N GLY A 112 5.04 -9.88 14.65
CA GLY A 112 6.01 -10.92 14.99
C GLY A 112 5.83 -12.27 14.29
N PHE A 113 4.88 -12.39 13.34
CA PHE A 113 4.80 -13.55 12.45
C PHE A 113 5.85 -13.48 11.33
N ARG A 114 6.02 -14.60 10.62
CA ARG A 114 6.90 -14.74 9.47
C ARG A 114 6.09 -14.78 8.19
N ILE A 115 6.56 -14.05 7.17
CA ILE A 115 6.03 -14.13 5.82
C ILE A 115 7.11 -14.42 4.80
N GLU A 116 6.65 -15.01 3.72
CA GLU A 116 7.34 -15.05 2.44
C GLU A 116 6.41 -14.37 1.42
N THR A 117 6.98 -13.58 0.53
CA THR A 117 6.24 -12.92 -0.54
C THR A 117 6.54 -13.61 -1.85
N TYR A 118 5.48 -14.02 -2.54
CA TYR A 118 5.56 -14.60 -3.87
C TYR A 118 4.73 -13.80 -4.86
N ALA A 119 5.01 -13.96 -6.15
CA ALA A 119 4.18 -13.42 -7.20
C ALA A 119 4.12 -14.37 -8.41
N ALA A 120 3.03 -14.31 -9.16
CA ALA A 120 2.84 -15.11 -10.37
C ALA A 120 2.25 -14.25 -11.48
N ASP A 121 2.65 -14.49 -12.72
CA ASP A 121 2.17 -13.80 -13.91
C ASP A 121 1.18 -14.67 -14.72
N THR A 122 0.61 -15.67 -14.08
CA THR A 122 -0.30 -16.65 -14.66
C THR A 122 -1.72 -16.11 -14.81
N ALA A 123 -2.56 -16.83 -15.56
CA ALA A 123 -3.98 -16.51 -15.71
C ALA A 123 -4.84 -16.94 -14.51
N GLN A 124 -4.37 -17.92 -13.73
CA GLN A 124 -5.01 -18.44 -12.53
C GLN A 124 -3.97 -18.54 -11.42
N VAL A 125 -4.42 -18.44 -10.16
CA VAL A 125 -3.58 -18.65 -8.98
C VAL A 125 -2.98 -20.06 -9.04
N PRO A 126 -1.66 -20.23 -8.91
CA PRO A 126 -1.06 -21.56 -8.79
C PRO A 126 -1.62 -22.32 -7.58
N PRO A 127 -1.99 -23.61 -7.73
CA PRO A 127 -2.78 -24.34 -6.74
C PRO A 127 -2.00 -24.75 -5.49
N ASP A 128 -0.67 -24.71 -5.54
CA ASP A 128 0.21 -25.09 -4.44
C ASP A 128 1.42 -24.15 -4.35
N ILE A 129 1.99 -23.97 -3.15
CA ILE A 129 3.12 -23.05 -2.93
C ILE A 129 4.43 -23.56 -3.56
N LEU A 130 4.55 -24.87 -3.78
CA LEU A 130 5.70 -25.50 -4.44
C LEU A 130 5.61 -25.43 -5.97
N ASP A 131 4.52 -24.88 -6.52
CA ASP A 131 4.37 -24.70 -7.95
C ASP A 131 5.42 -23.72 -8.49
N THR A 132 6.15 -24.14 -9.54
CA THR A 132 7.25 -23.37 -10.14
C THR A 132 6.80 -22.06 -10.78
N ARG A 133 5.48 -21.84 -10.93
CA ARG A 133 4.91 -20.58 -11.42
C ARG A 133 4.95 -19.47 -10.37
N TRP A 134 5.24 -19.78 -9.11
CA TRP A 134 5.54 -18.77 -8.11
C TRP A 134 6.99 -18.28 -8.24
N ALA A 135 7.13 -16.98 -8.45
CA ALA A 135 8.39 -16.26 -8.24
C ALA A 135 8.48 -15.86 -6.76
N HIS A 136 9.51 -16.32 -6.07
CA HIS A 136 9.81 -15.87 -4.71
C HIS A 136 10.45 -14.48 -4.75
N LEU A 137 9.92 -13.53 -3.96
CA LEU A 137 10.35 -12.13 -3.98
C LEU A 137 11.04 -11.69 -2.69
N HIS A 138 10.56 -12.14 -1.54
CA HIS A 138 11.07 -11.66 -0.26
C HIS A 138 10.77 -12.62 0.91
N ASN A 139 11.62 -12.58 1.94
CA ASN A 139 11.41 -13.25 3.22
C ASN A 139 11.47 -12.24 4.36
N LYS A 140 10.47 -12.24 5.25
CA LYS A 140 10.47 -11.45 6.48
C LYS A 140 10.25 -12.34 7.70
N SER A 141 11.21 -12.36 8.60
CA SER A 141 11.23 -13.23 9.79
C SER A 141 10.52 -12.65 11.02
N ALA A 142 10.21 -11.36 11.02
CA ALA A 142 9.45 -10.71 12.09
C ALA A 142 8.79 -9.45 11.53
N VAL A 143 7.52 -9.57 11.18
CA VAL A 143 6.72 -8.43 10.71
C VAL A 143 6.45 -7.46 11.86
N ALA A 144 6.80 -6.18 11.67
CA ALA A 144 6.48 -5.11 12.62
C ALA A 144 5.01 -4.67 12.52
N LYS A 145 4.52 -3.90 13.50
CA LYS A 145 3.13 -3.39 13.51
C LYS A 145 2.79 -2.58 12.24
N SER A 146 3.77 -1.83 11.76
CA SER A 146 3.79 -1.20 10.44
C SER A 146 5.12 -1.57 9.82
N ASP A 147 5.10 -2.18 8.64
CA ASP A 147 6.29 -2.70 7.97
C ASP A 147 6.26 -2.35 6.49
N THR A 148 7.44 -2.13 5.93
CA THR A 148 7.62 -1.86 4.50
C THR A 148 8.54 -2.93 3.95
N VAL A 149 8.04 -3.67 2.96
CA VAL A 149 8.77 -4.72 2.27
C VAL A 149 9.12 -4.22 0.88
N ALA A 150 10.37 -3.80 0.70
CA ALA A 150 10.90 -3.50 -0.62
C ALA A 150 11.10 -4.81 -1.40
N LEU A 151 10.52 -4.87 -2.60
CA LEU A 151 10.67 -5.98 -3.52
C LEU A 151 11.79 -5.65 -4.50
N ALA A 152 12.52 -6.67 -4.95
CA ALA A 152 13.56 -6.48 -5.94
C ALA A 152 12.96 -5.78 -7.17
N SER A 153 13.61 -4.71 -7.62
CA SER A 153 13.17 -3.96 -8.79
C SER A 153 13.55 -4.72 -10.06
N ASP A 154 12.83 -5.77 -10.42
CA ASP A 154 12.90 -6.33 -11.75
C ASP A 154 11.91 -5.61 -12.69
N SER A 155 12.09 -5.76 -14.01
CA SER A 155 11.13 -5.26 -15.00
C SER A 155 9.95 -6.23 -15.19
N HIS A 156 9.85 -7.29 -14.38
CA HIS A 156 8.77 -8.26 -14.49
C HIS A 156 7.46 -7.68 -13.98
N LYS A 157 6.38 -8.21 -14.55
CA LYS A 157 5.02 -7.83 -14.22
C LYS A 157 4.27 -9.06 -13.79
N TYR A 158 3.63 -8.98 -12.63
CA TYR A 158 2.89 -10.06 -12.02
C TYR A 158 1.41 -9.73 -11.99
N ARG A 159 0.57 -10.76 -12.00
CA ARG A 159 -0.88 -10.61 -11.81
C ARG A 159 -1.28 -10.93 -10.37
N TYR A 160 -0.68 -11.96 -9.79
CA TYR A 160 -0.97 -12.39 -8.44
C TYR A 160 0.20 -12.07 -7.52
N VAL A 161 -0.11 -11.59 -6.32
CA VAL A 161 0.84 -11.44 -5.20
C VAL A 161 0.34 -12.29 -4.05
N LEU A 162 1.21 -13.07 -3.42
CA LEU A 162 0.88 -13.92 -2.28
C LEU A 162 1.71 -13.51 -1.07
N LEU A 163 1.02 -13.18 0.02
CA LEU A 163 1.61 -13.14 1.36
C LEU A 163 1.44 -14.52 1.98
N TRP A 164 2.51 -15.30 2.02
CA TRP A 164 2.53 -16.65 2.59
C TRP A 164 3.00 -16.62 4.05
N PHE A 165 2.15 -17.07 4.98
CA PHE A 165 2.46 -17.10 6.41
C PHE A 165 3.13 -18.43 6.77
N THR A 166 4.38 -18.36 7.23
CA THR A 166 5.16 -19.57 7.57
C THR A 166 5.21 -19.85 9.06
N ALA A 167 5.11 -18.82 9.90
CA ALA A 167 5.07 -18.99 11.35
C ALA A 167 4.16 -17.96 12.03
N PRO A 168 3.43 -18.34 13.09
CA PRO A 168 2.51 -17.45 13.78
C PRO A 168 3.24 -16.42 14.66
N PRO A 169 2.53 -15.37 15.10
CA PRO A 169 3.05 -14.48 16.13
C PRO A 169 3.15 -15.23 17.48
N LYS A 170 4.04 -14.79 18.37
CA LYS A 170 4.26 -15.44 19.68
C LYS A 170 3.01 -15.54 20.56
N LYS A 171 2.03 -14.66 20.35
CA LYS A 171 0.81 -14.58 21.17
C LYS A 171 -0.27 -15.61 20.79
N GLY A 172 -0.10 -16.33 19.68
CA GLY A 172 -1.05 -17.35 19.25
C GLY A 172 -1.09 -17.52 17.73
N PRO A 173 -1.84 -18.52 17.23
CA PRO A 173 -1.82 -18.94 15.82
C PRO A 173 -2.67 -18.05 14.89
N THR A 174 -3.02 -16.84 15.33
CA THR A 174 -3.85 -15.90 14.56
C THR A 174 -3.00 -14.76 14.02
N VAL A 175 -3.06 -14.56 12.70
CA VAL A 175 -2.53 -13.37 12.02
C VAL A 175 -3.69 -12.42 11.70
N LYS A 176 -3.45 -11.12 11.86
CA LYS A 176 -4.33 -10.03 11.45
C LYS A 176 -3.61 -9.12 10.47
N ILE A 177 -4.20 -8.87 9.31
CA ILE A 177 -3.73 -7.89 8.34
C ILE A 177 -4.76 -6.76 8.35
N ASN A 178 -4.36 -5.62 8.89
CA ASN A 178 -5.23 -4.44 9.02
C ASN A 178 -5.21 -3.57 7.77
N GLU A 179 -4.12 -3.61 7.02
CA GLU A 179 -3.99 -2.87 5.77
C GLU A 179 -2.79 -3.45 5.01
N LEU A 180 -2.97 -3.69 3.72
CA LEU A 180 -1.98 -4.12 2.76
C LEU A 180 -2.09 -3.20 1.56
N THR A 181 -1.10 -2.34 1.39
CA THR A 181 -0.97 -1.53 0.18
C THR A 181 0.12 -2.11 -0.70
N ILE A 182 -0.21 -2.44 -1.94
CA ILE A 182 0.75 -2.85 -2.97
C ILE A 182 1.13 -1.61 -3.78
N LEU A 183 2.42 -1.36 -3.97
CA LEU A 183 2.91 -0.23 -4.75
C LEU A 183 3.77 -0.70 -5.93
N GLY A 184 3.65 -0.04 -7.07
CA GLY A 184 4.25 -0.49 -8.33
C GLY A 184 4.45 0.59 -9.39
#